data_AF-A0A836QI09-F1
#
_entry.id   AF-A0A836QI09-F1
#
_cell.length_a   1.000
_cell.length_b   1.000
_cell.length_c   1.000
_cell.angle_alpha   90.00
_cell.angle_beta   90.00
_cell.angle_gamma   90.00
#
_symmetry.space_group_name_H-M   'P 1'
#
loop_
_entity.id
_entity.type
_entity.pdbx_description
1 polymer ?
#
loop_
_entity_poly.entity_id
_entity_poly.type
_entity_poly.pdbx_seq_one_letter_code
_entity_poly.pdbx_strand_id
1 'polypeptide(L)'
;MQPFLDSTGAMDDGAELLHRAQRDGYLFVRGLLPAEVVDDLRMRLLEIARDGGWVKRGTPLAEAIADLDGFCLEPEPKYMQTYHQMYKLPEFHAIQHHPRLVGLFERMLGEAVLPHPRLIGRTIFPQREQYTTPPHQDFIP
;
A
#
# COMPACT_ATOMS: atom_id res chain seq x y z
N MET A 1 -8.69 11.99 16.56
CA MET A 1 -8.13 10.63 16.46
C MET A 1 -6.96 10.51 17.41
N GLN A 2 -6.83 9.39 18.12
CA GLN A 2 -5.63 9.11 18.90
C GLN A 2 -4.48 8.77 17.93
N PRO A 3 -3.24 9.19 18.22
CA PRO A 3 -2.09 8.80 17.40
C PRO A 3 -1.82 7.30 17.51
N PHE A 4 -1.26 6.70 16.45
CA PHE A 4 -0.79 5.31 16.51
C PHE A 4 0.37 5.18 17.50
N LEU A 5 0.40 4.07 18.24
CA LEU A 5 1.55 3.71 19.07
C LEU A 5 2.72 3.31 18.18
N ASP A 6 3.85 4.02 18.32
CA ASP A 6 5.06 3.73 17.56
C ASP A 6 5.78 2.47 18.09
N SER A 7 5.93 1.48 17.22
CA SER A 7 6.65 0.23 17.45
C SER A 7 8.01 0.16 16.75
N THR A 8 8.50 1.27 16.19
CA THR A 8 9.82 1.33 15.55
C THR A 8 10.95 0.90 16.51
N GLY A 9 10.89 1.28 17.79
CA GLY A 9 11.89 0.89 18.78
C GLY A 9 11.89 -0.60 19.17
N ALA A 10 10.86 -1.35 18.77
CA ALA A 10 10.71 -2.78 19.08
C ALA A 10 10.92 -3.69 17.85
N MET A 11 11.40 -3.15 16.72
CA MET A 11 11.52 -3.92 15.45
C MET A 11 12.40 -5.18 15.54
N ASP A 12 13.33 -5.20 16.49
CA ASP A 12 14.26 -6.31 16.73
C ASP A 12 13.77 -7.26 17.85
N ASP A 13 12.66 -6.93 18.52
CA ASP A 13 12.05 -7.74 19.59
C ASP A 13 10.74 -8.37 19.10
N GLY A 14 10.84 -9.60 18.58
CA GLY A 14 9.69 -10.33 18.06
C GLY A 14 8.60 -10.58 19.10
N ALA A 15 8.97 -10.83 20.36
CA ALA A 15 8.02 -11.12 21.43
C ALA A 15 7.20 -9.87 21.80
N GLU A 16 7.86 -8.71 21.87
CA GLU A 16 7.17 -7.44 22.11
C GLU A 16 6.30 -7.02 20.92
N LEU A 17 6.74 -7.24 19.68
CA LEU A 17 5.90 -7.01 18.49
C LEU A 17 4.64 -7.86 18.54
N LEU A 18 4.76 -9.15 18.87
CA LEU A 18 3.61 -10.05 18.96
C LEU A 18 2.66 -9.63 20.08
N HIS A 19 3.20 -9.29 21.25
CA HIS A 19 2.42 -8.81 22.39
C HIS A 19 1.60 -7.55 22.04
N ARG A 20 2.20 -6.57 21.35
CA ARG A 20 1.50 -5.37 20.87
C ARG A 20 0.43 -5.70 19.84
N ALA A 21 0.75 -6.55 18.87
CA ALA A 21 -0.20 -6.97 17.84
C ALA A 21 -1.43 -7.67 18.45
N GLN A 22 -1.24 -8.53 19.45
CA GLN A 22 -2.33 -9.21 20.17
C GLN A 22 -3.17 -8.25 21.02
N ARG A 23 -2.52 -7.27 21.68
CA ARG A 23 -3.19 -6.29 22.53
C ARG A 23 -4.01 -5.28 21.73
N ASP A 24 -3.44 -4.76 20.65
CA ASP A 24 -3.97 -3.59 19.93
C ASP A 24 -4.61 -3.95 18.59
N GLY A 25 -4.32 -5.12 18.03
CA GLY A 25 -4.75 -5.53 16.69
C GLY A 25 -4.00 -4.84 15.55
N TYR A 26 -2.93 -4.08 15.84
CA TYR A 26 -2.10 -3.42 14.83
C TYR A 26 -0.65 -3.20 15.30
N LEU A 27 0.22 -2.88 14.34
CA LEU A 27 1.56 -2.35 14.57
C LEU A 27 1.80 -1.14 13.68
N PHE A 28 2.39 -0.07 14.23
CA PHE A 28 2.87 1.07 13.44
C PHE A 28 4.39 1.12 13.50
N VAL A 29 5.04 1.01 12.34
CA VAL A 29 6.51 0.95 12.21
C VAL A 29 6.95 1.94 11.15
N ARG A 30 7.87 2.84 11.50
CA ARG A 30 8.41 3.86 10.58
C ARG A 30 9.68 3.36 9.92
N GLY A 31 9.86 3.68 8.64
CA GLY A 31 11.09 3.38 7.90
C GLY A 31 11.38 1.88 7.71
N LEU A 32 10.36 1.01 7.83
CA LEU A 32 10.52 -0.43 7.67
C LEU A 32 11.04 -0.78 6.25
N LEU A 33 10.38 -0.23 5.23
CA LEU A 33 10.84 -0.35 3.85
C LEU A 33 11.80 0.81 3.52
N PRO A 34 12.84 0.56 2.71
CA PRO A 34 13.68 1.63 2.20
C PRO A 34 12.84 2.61 1.38
N ALA A 35 13.07 3.92 1.58
CA ALA A 35 12.26 4.96 0.94
C ALA A 35 12.38 4.89 -0.58
N GLU A 36 13.59 4.62 -1.09
CA GLU A 36 13.89 4.48 -2.51
C GLU A 36 13.07 3.36 -3.18
N VAL A 37 12.86 2.22 -2.51
CA VAL A 37 12.05 1.11 -3.03
C VAL A 37 10.60 1.53 -3.21
N VAL A 38 10.07 2.28 -2.22
CA VAL A 38 8.70 2.77 -2.24
C VAL A 38 8.54 3.88 -3.28
N ASP A 39 9.50 4.81 -3.37
CA ASP A 39 9.48 5.93 -4.30
C ASP A 39 9.61 5.48 -5.76
N ASP A 40 10.47 4.50 -6.05
CA ASP A 40 10.62 3.95 -7.40
C ASP A 40 9.31 3.30 -7.88
N LEU A 41 8.66 2.50 -7.02
CA LEU A 41 7.36 1.91 -7.34
C LEU A 41 6.28 3.00 -7.50
N ARG A 42 6.27 3.99 -6.61
CA ARG A 42 5.36 5.15 -6.69
C ARG A 42 5.50 5.87 -8.03
N MET A 43 6.72 6.15 -8.49
CA MET A 43 6.93 6.85 -9.75
C MET A 43 6.40 6.05 -10.95
N ARG A 44 6.64 4.74 -10.99
CA ARG A 44 6.09 3.87 -12.05
C ARG A 44 4.57 3.83 -12.06
N LEU A 45 3.94 3.74 -10.89
CA LEU A 45 2.49 3.80 -10.76
C LEU A 45 1.94 5.17 -11.21
N LEU A 46 2.63 6.27 -10.90
CA LEU A 46 2.24 7.60 -11.33
C LEU A 46 2.35 7.79 -12.85
N GLU A 47 3.35 7.20 -13.51
CA GLU A 47 3.45 7.20 -14.98
C GLU A 47 2.22 6.53 -15.60
N ILE A 48 1.86 5.35 -15.10
CA ILE A 48 0.67 4.61 -15.55
C ILE A 48 -0.60 5.43 -15.28
N ALA A 49 -0.72 6.03 -14.09
CA ALA A 49 -1.86 6.86 -13.72
C ALA A 49 -1.99 8.09 -14.64
N ARG A 50 -0.89 8.78 -14.94
CA ARG A 50 -0.85 9.89 -15.90
C ARG A 50 -1.29 9.44 -17.29
N ASP A 51 -0.80 8.30 -17.74
CA ASP A 51 -1.14 7.78 -19.06
C ASP A 51 -2.58 7.28 -19.17
N GLY A 52 -3.16 6.83 -18.05
CA GLY A 52 -4.59 6.60 -17.87
C GLY A 52 -5.45 7.85 -17.68
N GLY A 53 -4.84 9.05 -17.66
CA GLY A 53 -5.54 10.32 -17.49
C GLY A 53 -5.98 10.62 -16.05
N TRP A 54 -5.39 9.95 -15.05
CA TRP A 54 -5.71 10.15 -13.62
C TRP A 54 -4.84 11.23 -12.96
N VAL A 55 -3.67 11.50 -13.53
CA VAL A 55 -2.69 12.51 -13.06
C VAL A 55 -2.47 13.54 -14.15
N LYS A 56 -2.45 14.82 -13.78
CA LYS A 56 -2.36 15.94 -14.72
C LYS A 56 -1.06 15.93 -15.50
N ARG A 57 -1.19 16.08 -16.82
CA ARG A 57 -0.05 16.38 -17.70
C ARG A 57 0.38 17.85 -17.51
N GLY A 58 1.66 18.12 -17.78
CA GLY A 58 2.22 19.48 -17.66
C GLY A 58 2.57 19.91 -16.23
N THR A 59 2.44 19.01 -15.25
CA THR A 59 2.97 19.20 -13.89
C THR A 59 4.09 18.19 -13.63
N PRO A 60 5.05 18.47 -12.73
CA PRO A 60 6.04 17.49 -12.34
C PRO A 60 5.37 16.21 -11.81
N LEU A 61 5.73 15.06 -12.35
CA LEU A 61 5.06 13.79 -12.01
C LEU A 61 5.13 13.48 -10.51
N ALA A 62 6.25 13.83 -9.87
CA ALA A 62 6.47 13.65 -8.45
C ALA A 62 5.52 14.47 -7.56
N GLU A 63 4.83 15.48 -8.08
CA GLU A 63 3.78 16.20 -7.34
C GLU A 63 2.45 15.43 -7.31
N ALA A 64 2.27 14.43 -8.19
CA ALA A 64 1.11 13.54 -8.24
C ALA A 64 -0.25 14.30 -8.26
N ILE A 65 -0.30 15.44 -8.96
CA ILE A 65 -1.52 16.26 -9.02
C ILE A 65 -2.60 15.51 -9.81
N ALA A 66 -3.71 15.15 -9.15
CA ALA A 66 -4.80 14.43 -9.78
C ALA A 66 -5.50 15.26 -10.87
N ASP A 67 -5.87 14.59 -11.96
CA ASP A 67 -6.75 15.12 -12.99
C ASP A 67 -8.20 14.70 -12.69
N LEU A 68 -9.01 15.61 -12.15
CA LEU A 68 -10.37 15.30 -11.71
C LEU A 68 -11.32 14.98 -12.87
N ASP A 69 -11.02 15.42 -14.09
CA ASP A 69 -11.77 15.06 -15.30
C ASP A 69 -11.50 13.59 -15.70
N GLY A 70 -10.40 13.02 -15.18
CA GLY A 70 -10.01 11.63 -15.31
C GLY A 70 -10.85 10.64 -14.48
N PHE A 71 -11.71 11.14 -13.58
CA PHE A 71 -12.44 10.32 -12.62
C PHE A 71 -13.11 9.09 -13.25
N CYS A 72 -12.93 7.96 -12.57
CA CYS A 72 -13.58 6.68 -12.85
C CYS A 72 -13.49 5.80 -11.59
N LEU A 73 -14.30 4.74 -11.54
CA LEU A 73 -14.44 3.84 -10.40
C LEU A 73 -14.18 2.40 -10.80
N GLU A 74 -13.73 1.59 -9.86
CA GLU A 74 -13.72 0.14 -10.03
C GLU A 74 -15.18 -0.39 -10.03
N PRO A 75 -15.61 -1.29 -10.95
CA PRO A 75 -14.84 -1.94 -12.01
C PRO A 75 -15.10 -1.37 -13.42
N GLU A 76 -15.34 -0.06 -13.57
CA GLU A 76 -15.58 0.56 -14.87
C GLU A 76 -14.45 0.22 -15.87
N PRO A 77 -14.75 -0.03 -17.15
CA PRO A 77 -13.73 -0.43 -18.12
C PRO A 77 -12.55 0.54 -18.22
N LYS A 78 -12.82 1.86 -18.15
CA LYS A 78 -11.80 2.92 -18.14
C LYS A 78 -10.87 2.80 -16.92
N TYR A 79 -11.43 2.51 -15.75
CA TYR A 79 -10.63 2.31 -14.54
C TYR A 79 -9.76 1.06 -14.66
N MET A 80 -10.39 -0.06 -15.02
CA MET A 80 -9.72 -1.36 -15.10
C MET A 80 -8.61 -1.39 -16.15
N GLN A 81 -8.76 -0.65 -17.27
CA GLN A 81 -7.73 -0.57 -18.29
C GLN A 81 -6.39 -0.03 -17.73
N THR A 82 -6.43 1.04 -16.95
CA THR A 82 -5.26 1.62 -16.29
C THR A 82 -4.78 0.75 -15.14
N TYR A 83 -5.71 0.27 -14.31
CA TYR A 83 -5.41 -0.57 -13.15
C TYR A 83 -4.70 -1.88 -13.54
N HIS A 84 -5.11 -2.52 -14.64
CA HIS A 84 -4.44 -3.71 -15.17
C HIS A 84 -2.99 -3.45 -15.58
N GLN A 85 -2.63 -2.24 -16.02
CA GLN A 85 -1.23 -1.94 -16.31
C GLN A 85 -0.40 -1.85 -15.02
N MET A 86 -0.97 -1.29 -13.95
CA MET A 86 -0.33 -1.29 -12.63
C MET A 86 -0.08 -2.71 -12.14
N TYR A 87 -1.06 -3.62 -12.31
CA TYR A 87 -0.93 -5.03 -11.94
C TYR A 87 0.09 -5.81 -12.77
N LYS A 88 0.51 -5.32 -13.94
CA LYS A 88 1.56 -5.97 -14.74
C LYS A 88 2.96 -5.63 -14.24
N LEU A 89 3.13 -4.65 -13.36
CA LEU A 89 4.42 -4.28 -12.82
C LEU A 89 4.94 -5.40 -11.89
N PRO A 90 6.08 -6.04 -12.20
CA PRO A 90 6.67 -7.03 -11.31
C PRO A 90 7.01 -6.44 -9.94
N GLU A 91 7.43 -5.17 -9.89
CA GLU A 91 7.80 -4.48 -8.65
C GLU A 91 6.60 -4.29 -7.71
N PHE A 92 5.39 -4.13 -8.27
CA PHE A 92 4.16 -4.06 -7.49
C PHE A 92 3.94 -5.35 -6.69
N HIS A 93 4.21 -6.51 -7.31
CA HIS A 93 4.09 -7.81 -6.63
C HIS A 93 5.29 -8.13 -5.76
N ALA A 94 6.49 -7.66 -6.12
CA ALA A 94 7.72 -7.95 -5.39
C ALA A 94 7.80 -7.27 -4.02
N ILE A 95 7.14 -6.12 -3.83
CA ILE A 95 7.27 -5.32 -2.60
C ILE A 95 6.85 -6.08 -1.33
N GLN A 96 5.83 -6.95 -1.41
CA GLN A 96 5.38 -7.76 -0.27
C GLN A 96 6.40 -8.83 0.16
N HIS A 97 7.36 -9.15 -0.73
CA HIS A 97 8.45 -10.10 -0.47
C HIS A 97 9.73 -9.42 0.02
N HIS A 98 9.72 -8.10 0.23
CA HIS A 98 10.91 -7.38 0.65
C HIS A 98 11.46 -7.96 1.97
N PRO A 99 12.78 -8.27 2.08
CA PRO A 99 13.33 -8.98 3.24
C PRO A 99 13.07 -8.30 4.59
N ARG A 100 13.00 -6.96 4.61
CA ARG A 100 12.67 -6.22 5.84
C ARG A 100 11.23 -6.45 6.31
N LEU A 101 10.28 -6.60 5.37
CA LEU A 101 8.88 -6.85 5.70
C LEU A 101 8.69 -8.30 6.11
N VAL A 102 9.19 -9.25 5.31
CA VAL A 102 9.15 -10.68 5.60
C VAL A 102 9.82 -10.97 6.95
N GLY A 103 11.05 -10.47 7.14
CA GLY A 103 11.80 -10.69 8.38
C GLY A 103 11.14 -10.08 9.61
N LEU A 104 10.37 -8.98 9.49
CA LEU A 104 9.58 -8.45 10.62
C LEU A 104 8.53 -9.47 11.07
N PHE A 105 7.77 -10.03 10.13
CA PHE A 105 6.75 -11.02 10.43
C PHE A 105 7.36 -12.35 10.91
N GLU A 106 8.45 -12.83 10.31
CA GLU A 106 9.14 -14.04 10.77
C GLU A 106 9.69 -13.89 12.20
N ARG A 107 10.29 -12.73 12.52
CA ARG A 107 10.73 -12.45 13.90
C ARG A 107 9.56 -12.44 14.88
N MET A 108 8.46 -11.78 14.51
CA MET A 108 7.28 -11.66 15.35
C MET A 108 6.59 -13.01 15.58
N LEU A 109 6.47 -13.85 14.55
CA LEU A 109 5.75 -15.12 14.61
C LEU A 109 6.64 -16.31 15.00
N GLY A 110 7.96 -16.18 14.88
CA GLY A 110 8.92 -17.24 15.21
C GLY A 110 8.98 -18.37 14.18
N GLU A 111 8.39 -18.18 13.00
CA GLU A 111 8.32 -19.17 11.92
C GLU A 111 8.38 -18.50 10.55
N ALA A 112 8.58 -19.30 9.50
CA ALA A 112 8.58 -18.82 8.13
C ALA A 112 7.19 -18.30 7.73
N VAL A 113 7.14 -17.20 6.97
CA VAL A 113 5.89 -16.57 6.56
C VAL A 113 5.73 -16.58 5.04
N LEU A 114 4.48 -16.64 4.59
CA LEU A 114 4.14 -16.55 3.18
C LEU A 114 3.34 -15.26 2.93
N PRO A 115 3.88 -14.30 2.15
CA PRO A 115 3.11 -13.17 1.67
C PRO A 115 1.91 -13.65 0.85
N HIS A 116 0.71 -13.21 1.23
CA HIS A 116 -0.52 -13.62 0.55
C HIS A 116 -0.57 -13.03 -0.87
N PRO A 117 -0.71 -13.82 -1.95
CA PRO A 117 -0.57 -13.34 -3.33
C PRO A 117 -1.72 -12.44 -3.83
N ARG A 118 -2.60 -11.99 -2.93
CA ARG A 118 -3.72 -11.08 -3.25
C ARG A 118 -3.37 -9.68 -2.75
N LEU A 119 -2.51 -9.02 -3.51
CA LEU A 119 -2.23 -7.62 -3.30
C LEU A 119 -3.34 -6.77 -3.93
N ILE A 120 -3.73 -5.68 -3.27
CA ILE A 120 -4.73 -4.71 -3.76
C ILE A 120 -4.05 -3.35 -3.88
N GLY A 121 -4.05 -2.79 -5.10
CA GLY A 121 -3.59 -1.42 -5.35
C GLY A 121 -4.73 -0.45 -5.11
N ARG A 122 -4.68 0.34 -4.04
CA ARG A 122 -5.76 1.32 -3.78
C ARG A 122 -5.46 2.63 -4.49
N THR A 123 -6.04 2.84 -5.68
CA THR A 123 -5.98 4.10 -6.41
C THR A 123 -7.29 4.88 -6.25
N ILE A 124 -7.31 5.80 -5.28
CA ILE A 124 -8.49 6.57 -4.90
C ILE A 124 -8.32 8.02 -5.37
N PHE A 125 -9.32 8.57 -6.05
CA PHE A 125 -9.32 9.98 -6.44
C PHE A 125 -9.57 10.89 -5.22
N PRO A 126 -8.87 12.04 -5.13
CA PRO A 126 -9.14 13.01 -4.07
C PRO A 126 -10.56 13.57 -4.18
N GLN A 127 -11.13 14.03 -3.06
CA GLN A 127 -12.47 14.65 -2.98
C GLN A 127 -13.63 13.69 -3.34
N ARG A 128 -13.42 12.38 -3.18
CA ARG A 128 -14.37 11.31 -3.54
C ARG A 128 -14.61 10.34 -2.38
N GLU A 129 -14.79 10.89 -1.18
CA GLU A 129 -14.90 10.13 0.09
C GLU A 129 -16.01 9.06 0.09
N GLN A 130 -17.13 9.34 -0.59
CA GLN A 130 -18.26 8.41 -0.69
C GLN A 130 -17.94 7.06 -1.36
N TYR A 131 -16.79 6.94 -2.03
CA TYR A 131 -16.31 5.72 -2.67
C TYR A 131 -15.18 5.04 -1.90
N THR A 132 -14.92 5.47 -0.66
CA THR A 132 -13.94 4.83 0.22
C THR A 132 -14.53 3.59 0.89
N THR A 133 -13.66 2.69 1.34
CA THR A 133 -14.12 1.45 1.97
C THR A 133 -14.70 1.74 3.36
N PRO A 134 -15.95 1.34 3.65
CA PRO A 134 -16.54 1.52 4.98
C PRO A 134 -15.84 0.63 6.03
N PRO A 135 -16.12 0.83 7.34
CA PRO A 135 -15.63 -0.06 8.37
C PRO A 135 -16.00 -1.53 8.09
N HIS A 136 -15.00 -2.40 8.09
CA HIS A 136 -15.13 -3.84 7.85
C HIS A 136 -13.96 -4.60 8.50
N GLN A 137 -14.03 -5.93 8.45
CA GLN A 137 -12.91 -6.83 8.77
C GLN A 137 -12.52 -7.57 7.49
N ASP A 138 -11.21 -7.58 7.17
CA ASP A 138 -10.69 -8.29 5.99
C ASP A 138 -10.96 -9.80 6.08
N PHE A 139 -10.88 -10.36 7.29
CA PHE A 139 -11.23 -11.74 7.57
C PHE A 139 -12.57 -11.82 8.30
N ILE A 140 -13.50 -12.55 7.70
CA ILE A 140 -14.77 -12.95 8.33
C ILE A 140 -14.74 -14.49 8.39
N PRO A 141 -14.74 -15.10 9.58
CA PRO A 141 -14.67 -16.54 9.76
C PRO A 141 -15.92 -17.29 9.27
#